data_AF-A0A1J1LSW1-F1
#
_entry.id   AF-A0A1J1LSW1-F1
#
_cell.length_a   1.000
_cell.length_b   1.000
_cell.length_c   1.000
_cell.angle_alpha   90.00
_cell.angle_beta   90.00
_cell.angle_gamma   90.00
#
_symmetry.space_group_name_H-M   'P 1'
#
loop_
_entity.id
_entity.type
_entity.pdbx_description
1 polymer ?
#
loop_
_entity_poly.entity_id
_entity_poly.type
_entity_poly.pdbx_seq_one_letter_code
_entity_poly.pdbx_strand_id
1 'polypeptide(L)'
;MAASEIVMHRMFVEIVAQYHPFAEYVGYQEAEDGFIICYRGANGEQYMAIDTQGNVLGDTTMGTTRTMGIVAIGAAILGAMFGGSNS
;
A
#
# COMPACT_ATOMS: atom_id res chain seq x y z
N MET A 1 -1.55 -20.78 2.43
CA MET A 1 -0.97 -19.77 1.53
C MET A 1 -1.02 -20.32 0.11
N ALA A 2 -1.79 -19.67 -0.77
CA ALA A 2 -1.96 -20.12 -2.14
C ALA A 2 -0.77 -19.68 -3.02
N ALA A 3 -0.51 -20.37 -4.14
CA ALA A 3 0.58 -19.99 -5.04
C ALA A 3 0.41 -18.56 -5.60
N SER A 4 -0.83 -18.12 -5.82
CA SER A 4 -1.18 -16.75 -6.24
C SER A 4 -0.82 -15.70 -5.20
N GLU A 5 -1.06 -15.99 -3.93
CA GLU A 5 -0.76 -15.10 -2.80
C GLU A 5 0.75 -14.86 -2.69
N ILE A 6 1.57 -15.92 -2.81
CA ILE A 6 3.04 -15.80 -2.81
C ILE A 6 3.54 -14.90 -3.96
N VAL A 7 2.94 -15.01 -5.14
CA VAL A 7 3.29 -14.17 -6.29
C VAL A 7 2.93 -12.70 -6.01
N MET A 8 1.76 -12.44 -5.42
CA MET A 8 1.36 -11.09 -5.02
C MET A 8 2.32 -10.47 -4.00
N HIS A 9 2.69 -11.22 -2.95
CA HIS A 9 3.67 -10.75 -1.98
C HIS A 9 5.01 -10.37 -2.64
N ARG A 10 5.52 -11.19 -3.57
CA ARG A 10 6.77 -10.88 -4.30
C ARG A 10 6.64 -9.61 -5.13
N MET A 11 5.53 -9.47 -5.86
CA MET A 11 5.26 -8.27 -6.65
C MET A 11 5.20 -7.02 -5.77
N PHE A 12 4.53 -7.07 -4.63
CA PHE A 12 4.44 -5.93 -3.71
C PHE A 12 5.78 -5.57 -3.06
N VAL A 13 6.61 -6.58 -2.73
CA VAL A 13 7.99 -6.36 -2.28
C VAL A 13 8.79 -5.59 -3.34
N GLU A 14 8.69 -5.98 -4.61
CA GLU A 14 9.38 -5.29 -5.70
C GLU A 14 8.88 -3.86 -5.90
N ILE A 15 7.56 -3.63 -5.85
CA ILE A 15 6.99 -2.28 -5.95
C ILE A 15 7.47 -1.41 -4.78
N VAL A 16 7.45 -1.91 -3.55
CA VAL A 16 7.98 -1.16 -2.38
C VAL A 16 9.45 -0.84 -2.58
N ALA A 17 10.27 -1.79 -3.03
CA ALA A 17 11.69 -1.54 -3.28
C ALA A 17 11.95 -0.49 -4.39
N GLN A 18 11.06 -0.41 -5.39
CA GLN A 18 11.15 0.58 -6.48
C GLN A 18 10.77 1.99 -6.01
N TYR A 19 9.72 2.12 -5.22
CA TYR A 19 9.21 3.43 -4.77
C TYR A 19 9.88 3.91 -3.48
N HIS A 20 10.21 2.98 -2.59
CA HIS A 20 10.80 3.20 -1.27
C HIS A 20 11.96 2.23 -1.02
N PRO A 21 13.15 2.46 -1.60
CA PRO A 21 14.28 1.52 -1.54
C PRO A 21 14.76 1.16 -0.12
N PHE A 22 14.42 1.99 0.86
CA PHE A 22 14.80 1.80 2.27
C PHE A 22 13.63 1.35 3.16
N ALA A 23 12.45 1.12 2.58
CA ALA A 23 11.30 0.64 3.32
C ALA A 23 11.25 -0.89 3.34
N GLU A 24 10.75 -1.42 4.45
CA GLU A 24 10.46 -2.84 4.60
C GLU A 24 9.00 -3.12 4.22
N TYR A 25 8.76 -4.06 3.32
CA TYR A 25 7.40 -4.52 3.03
C TYR A 25 6.84 -5.30 4.23
N VAL A 26 5.65 -4.92 4.71
CA VAL A 26 5.00 -5.52 5.88
C VAL A 26 3.86 -6.44 5.46
N GLY A 27 3.08 -6.05 4.47
CA GLY A 27 1.91 -6.81 4.02
C GLY A 27 1.03 -6.00 3.08
N TYR A 28 -0.18 -6.50 2.82
CA TYR A 28 -1.17 -5.78 2.03
C TYR A 28 -2.58 -6.04 2.56
N GLN A 29 -3.51 -5.17 2.16
CA GLN A 29 -4.95 -5.33 2.34
C GLN A 29 -5.62 -5.19 0.96
N GLU A 30 -6.69 -5.93 0.74
CA GLU A 30 -7.51 -5.77 -0.47
C GLU A 30 -8.41 -4.55 -0.32
N ALA A 31 -8.57 -3.81 -1.42
CA ALA A 31 -9.48 -2.68 -1.52
C ALA A 31 -10.38 -2.86 -2.75
N GLU A 32 -11.49 -2.12 -2.82
CA GLU A 32 -12.48 -2.23 -3.89
C GLU A 32 -11.87 -2.08 -5.29
N ASP A 33 -10.87 -1.21 -5.44
CA ASP A 33 -10.20 -0.91 -6.72
C ASP A 33 -8.74 -1.42 -6.81
N GLY A 34 -8.32 -2.33 -5.92
CA GLY A 34 -6.97 -2.89 -5.97
C GLY A 34 -6.42 -3.30 -4.61
N PHE A 35 -5.22 -2.83 -4.27
CA PHE A 35 -4.51 -3.25 -3.06
C PHE A 35 -3.91 -2.07 -2.32
N ILE A 36 -3.95 -2.14 -0.99
CA ILE A 36 -3.24 -1.24 -0.09
C ILE A 36 -2.03 -2.00 0.44
N ILE A 37 -0.86 -1.62 -0.03
CA ILE A 37 0.42 -2.16 0.43
C ILE A 37 0.84 -1.42 1.69
N CYS A 38 1.11 -2.17 2.76
CA CYS A 38 1.70 -1.68 3.99
C CYS A 38 3.22 -1.89 3.96
N TYR A 39 3.96 -0.83 4.25
CA TYR A 39 5.41 -0.86 4.36
C TYR A 39 5.88 0.00 5.53
N ARG A 40 7.07 -0.29 6.05
CA ARG A 40 7.68 0.44 7.16
C ARG A 40 8.87 1.24 6.64
N GLY A 41 8.70 2.56 6.59
CA GLY A 41 9.75 3.50 6.25
C GLY A 41 10.37 4.15 7.49
N ALA A 42 11.20 5.18 7.27
CA ALA A 42 11.88 5.92 8.35
C ALA A 42 10.92 6.61 9.34
N ASN A 43 9.68 6.87 8.91
CA ASN A 43 8.66 7.55 9.71
C ASN A 43 7.64 6.59 10.34
N GLY A 44 7.89 5.28 10.31
CA GLY A 44 6.98 4.25 10.82
C GLY A 44 6.23 3.51 9.72
N GLU A 45 5.07 2.96 10.06
CA GLU A 45 4.20 2.26 9.10
C GLU A 45 3.48 3.24 8.18
N GLN A 46 3.49 2.91 6.90
CA GLN A 46 3.01 3.72 5.80
C GLN A 46 2.28 2.80 4.81
N TYR A 47 1.46 3.43 3.98
CA TYR A 47 0.55 2.75 3.07
C TYR A 47 0.64 3.35 1.68
N MET A 48 0.60 2.48 0.68
CA MET A 48 0.57 2.80 -0.74
C MET A 48 -0.56 2.02 -1.39
N ALA A 49 -1.46 2.72 -2.06
CA ALA A 49 -2.53 2.13 -2.83
C ALA A 49 -2.08 1.90 -4.27
N ILE A 50 -2.37 0.72 -4.80
CA ILE A 50 -2.13 0.35 -6.18
C ILE A 50 -3.41 -0.22 -6.80
N ASP A 51 -3.57 -0.05 -8.12
CA ASP A 51 -4.65 -0.70 -8.86
C ASP A 51 -4.34 -2.17 -9.18
N THR A 52 -5.31 -2.86 -9.78
CA THR A 52 -5.17 -4.25 -10.22
C THR A 52 -4.17 -4.45 -11.36
N GLN A 53 -3.70 -3.37 -12.00
CA GLN A 53 -2.68 -3.37 -13.03
C GLN A 53 -1.27 -3.09 -12.47
N GLY A 54 -1.16 -2.78 -11.17
CA GLY A 54 0.09 -2.45 -10.49
C GLY A 54 0.50 -0.98 -10.57
N ASN A 55 -0.39 -0.09 -11.05
CA ASN A 55 -0.12 1.35 -11.03
C ASN A 55 -0.35 1.91 -9.63
N VAL A 56 0.56 2.77 -9.16
CA VAL A 56 0.40 3.46 -7.88
C VAL A 56 -0.67 4.55 -8.00
N LEU A 57 -1.74 4.37 -7.23
CA LEU A 57 -2.88 5.28 -7.15
C LEU A 57 -2.65 6.40 -6.12
N GLY A 58 -1.92 6.10 -5.05
CA GLY A 58 -1.63 7.07 -4.00
C GLY A 58 -0.71 6.51 -2.92
N ASP A 59 -0.03 7.41 -2.22
CA ASP A 59 1.00 7.06 -1.23
C ASP A 59 0.98 8.04 -0.05
N THR A 60 1.18 7.53 1.15
CA THR A 60 1.24 8.30 2.41
C THR A 60 2.63 8.80 2.78
N THR A 61 3.69 8.44 2.05
CA THR A 61 5.00 9.06 2.29
C THR A 61 4.95 10.55 2.02
N MET A 62 5.12 11.34 3.09
CA MET A 62 5.09 12.80 3.06
C MET A 62 5.99 13.33 1.94
N GLY A 63 5.37 13.99 0.96
CA GLY A 63 6.08 14.74 -0.09
C GLY A 63 5.71 14.38 -1.53
N THR A 64 4.97 13.29 -1.79
CA THR A 64 4.56 12.93 -3.16
C THR A 64 3.05 12.73 -3.27
N THR A 65 2.31 13.81 -3.07
CA THR A 65 0.88 13.89 -3.41
C THR A 65 0.70 13.89 -4.94
N ARG A 66 0.98 12.77 -5.61
CA ARG A 66 0.57 12.57 -7.01
C ARG A 66 -0.94 12.35 -7.01
N THR A 67 -1.63 13.47 -7.17
CA THR A 67 -3.05 13.68 -6.90
C THR A 67 -3.88 13.40 -8.14
N MET A 68 -4.47 12.21 -8.24
CA MET A 68 -5.57 11.92 -9.15
C MET A 68 -6.50 10.90 -8.44
N GLY A 69 -7.40 11.37 -7.55
CA GLY A 69 -8.41 10.50 -6.90
C GLY A 69 -8.43 10.45 -5.37
N ILE A 70 -7.79 11.40 -4.68
CA ILE A 70 -7.44 11.38 -3.25
C ILE A 70 -8.58 11.13 -2.25
N VAL A 71 -9.84 11.39 -2.58
CA VAL A 71 -10.92 11.26 -1.58
C VAL A 71 -11.24 9.79 -1.27
N ALA A 72 -11.35 8.93 -2.29
CA ALA A 72 -11.64 7.50 -2.09
C ALA A 72 -10.43 6.73 -1.58
N ILE A 73 -9.25 7.01 -2.14
CA ILE A 73 -7.99 6.36 -1.75
C ILE A 73 -7.55 6.80 -0.34
N GLY A 74 -7.73 8.07 0.00
CA GLY A 74 -7.50 8.58 1.35
C GLY A 74 -8.41 7.91 2.37
N ALA A 75 -9.69 7.69 2.05
CA ALA A 75 -10.62 6.97 2.92
C ALA A 75 -10.24 5.49 3.07
N ALA A 76 -9.76 4.83 2.01
CA ALA A 76 -9.30 3.45 2.05
C ALA A 76 -8.03 3.31 2.90
N ILE A 77 -7.07 4.22 2.75
CA ILE A 77 -5.84 4.26 3.54
C ILE A 77 -6.12 4.62 5.01
N LEU A 78 -6.94 5.65 5.26
CA LEU A 78 -7.37 5.99 6.63
C LEU A 78 -8.17 4.84 7.25
N GLY A 79 -9.03 4.18 6.47
CA GLY A 79 -9.75 2.96 6.86
C GLY A 79 -8.80 1.83 7.23
N ALA A 80 -7.71 1.61 6.49
CA ALA A 80 -6.67 0.65 6.85
C ALA A 80 -5.90 1.04 8.13
N MET A 81 -5.65 2.34 8.34
CA MET A 81 -4.98 2.86 9.54
C MET A 81 -5.84 2.73 10.81
N PHE A 82 -7.15 2.99 10.72
CA PHE A 82 -8.08 2.93 11.86
C PHE A 82 -8.76 1.56 12.02
N GLY A 83 -8.89 0.79 10.95
CA GLY A 83 -9.50 -0.55 10.92
C GLY A 83 -8.57 -1.67 11.41
N GLY A 84 -7.27 -1.40 11.53
CA GLY A 84 -6.30 -2.30 12.18
C GLY A 84 -6.44 -2.35 13.72
N SER A 85 -7.31 -1.53 14.31
CA SER A 85 -7.63 -1.57 15.75
C SER A 85 -8.96 -2.27 16.00
N ASN A 86 -9.01 -3.58 15.79
CA ASN A 86 -10.02 -4.40 16.46
C ASN A 86 -9.48 -5.82 16.69
N SER A 87 -8.91 -6.02 17.88
CA SER A 87 -8.73 -7.31 18.54
C SER A 87 -9.47 -7.24 19.87
#